data_AF-A0A9E5K6J8-F1
#
_entry.id   AF-A0A9E5K6J8-F1
#
_cell.length_a   1.000
_cell.length_b   1.000
_cell.length_c   1.000
_cell.angle_alpha   90.00
_cell.angle_beta   90.00
_cell.angle_gamma   90.00
#
_symmetry.space_group_name_H-M   'P 1'
#
loop_
_entity.id
_entity.type
_entity.pdbx_description
1 polymer ?
#
loop_
_entity_poly.entity_id
_entity_poly.type
_entity_poly.pdbx_seq_one_letter_code
_entity_poly.pdbx_strand_id
1 'polypeptide(L)' 'MSEKTVKLTINDQVVEVPAGTSVFTAAAMAGIEIPHYCYHPDLSVAGVCRMCMVEIE' A
#
# COMPACT_ATOMS: atom_id res chain seq x y z
N MET A 1 -21.81 1.92 2.96
CA MET A 1 -21.22 0.72 2.30
C MET A 1 -20.42 0.01 3.36
N SER A 2 -20.66 -1.28 3.61
CA SER A 2 -20.02 -2.00 4.72
C SER A 2 -18.51 -2.09 4.49
N GLU A 3 -17.74 -1.31 5.25
CA GLU A 3 -16.27 -1.28 5.20
C GLU A 3 -15.72 -2.58 5.78
N LYS A 4 -15.64 -3.62 4.95
CA LYS A 4 -14.97 -4.86 5.33
C LYS A 4 -13.49 -4.54 5.49
N THR A 5 -12.95 -4.60 6.70
CA THR A 5 -11.51 -4.46 6.94
C THR A 5 -10.81 -5.78 6.69
N VAL A 6 -9.57 -5.70 6.23
CA VAL A 6 -8.65 -6.82 6.04
C VAL A 6 -7.43 -6.60 6.92
N LYS A 7 -6.97 -7.68 7.53
CA LYS A 7 -5.78 -7.70 8.39
C LYS A 7 -4.63 -8.29 7.60
N LEU A 8 -3.51 -7.58 7.54
CA LEU A 8 -2.27 -8.03 6.92
C LEU A 8 -1.06 -7.69 7.80
N THR A 9 0.08 -8.29 7.48
CA THR A 9 1.35 -7.99 8.14
C THR A 9 2.28 -7.30 7.14
N ILE A 10 2.88 -6.18 7.52
CA ILE A 10 3.89 -5.46 6.73
C ILE A 10 5.12 -5.27 7.61
N ASN A 11 6.27 -5.83 7.22
CA ASN A 11 7.53 -5.75 8.01
C ASN A 11 7.32 -6.10 9.50
N ASP A 12 6.72 -7.26 9.79
CA ASP A 12 6.34 -7.73 11.13
C ASP A 12 5.30 -6.90 11.89
N GLN A 13 4.79 -5.82 11.29
CA GLN A 13 3.73 -5.01 11.87
C GLN A 13 2.35 -5.45 11.38
N VAL A 14 1.46 -5.69 12.32
CA VAL A 14 0.07 -6.05 12.02
C VAL A 14 -0.72 -4.78 11.72
N VAL A 15 -1.34 -4.72 10.55
CA VAL A 15 -2.07 -3.56 10.03
C VAL A 15 -3.47 -3.99 9.60
N GLU A 16 -4.47 -3.20 9.97
CA GLU A 16 -5.85 -3.36 9.53
C GLU A 16 -6.23 -2.21 8.60
N VAL A 17 -6.62 -2.53 7.37
CA VAL A 17 -7.00 -1.56 6.33
C VAL A 17 -8.33 -1.94 5.69
N PRO A 18 -9.06 -1.00 5.07
CA PRO A 18 -10.24 -1.33 4.28
C PRO A 18 -9.92 -2.34 3.15
N ALA A 19 -10.84 -3.25 2.87
CA ALA A 19 -10.72 -4.15 1.72
C ALA A 19 -10.66 -3.32 0.42
N GLY A 20 -9.67 -3.63 -0.43
CA GLY A 20 -9.41 -2.89 -1.66
C GLY A 20 -8.35 -1.79 -1.52
N THR A 21 -7.83 -1.53 -0.31
CA THR A 21 -6.65 -0.69 -0.12
C THR A 21 -5.44 -1.32 -0.80
N SER A 22 -4.67 -0.51 -1.55
CA SER A 22 -3.44 -0.97 -2.20
C SER A 22 -2.34 -1.25 -1.17
N VAL A 23 -1.42 -2.17 -1.48
CA VAL A 23 -0.25 -2.45 -0.62
C VAL A 23 0.57 -1.18 -0.36
N PHE A 24 0.71 -0.33 -1.37
CA PHE A 24 1.41 0.95 -1.25
C PHE A 24 0.75 1.87 -0.20
N THR A 25 -0.57 2.01 -0.25
CA THR A 25 -1.33 2.82 0.71
C THR A 25 -1.33 2.18 2.10
N ALA A 26 -1.44 0.86 2.20
CA ALA A 26 -1.40 0.14 3.46
C ALA A 26 -0.04 0.31 4.17
N ALA A 27 1.06 0.26 3.42
CA ALA A 27 2.39 0.55 3.95
C ALA A 27 2.51 1.99 4.46
N ALA A 28 2.00 2.97 3.71
CA ALA A 28 1.98 4.37 4.15
C ALA A 28 1.16 4.56 5.43
N MET A 29 0.02 3.88 5.58
CA MET A 29 -0.79 3.88 6.81
C MET A 29 -0.05 3.25 8.00
N ALA A 30 0.86 2.30 7.75
CA ALA A 30 1.74 1.72 8.75
C ALA A 30 2.96 2.61 9.09
N GLY A 31 3.11 3.77 8.43
CA GLY A 31 4.26 4.65 8.59
C GLY A 31 5.50 4.19 7.81
N ILE A 32 5.34 3.27 6.87
CA ILE A 32 6.41 2.77 6.00
C ILE A 32 6.35 3.52 4.67
N GLU A 33 7.32 4.41 4.44
CA GLU A 33 7.41 5.16 3.20
C GLU A 33 8.11 4.33 2.12
N ILE A 34 7.38 4.02 1.04
CA ILE A 34 7.93 3.28 -0.11
C ILE A 34 8.40 4.28 -1.17
N PRO A 35 9.67 4.21 -1.61
CA PRO A 35 10.20 5.13 -2.61
C PRO A 35 9.48 4.93 -3.95
N HIS A 36 9.05 6.05 -4.55
CA HIS A 36 8.29 6.05 -5.80
C HIS A 36 8.56 7.33 -6.59
N TYR A 37 8.62 7.21 -7.92
CA TYR A 37 8.67 8.37 -8.82
C TYR A 37 7.38 8.58 -9.59
N CYS A 38 6.67 7.51 -9.93
CA CYS A 38 5.52 7.54 -10.85
C CYS A 38 4.15 7.45 -10.16
N TYR A 39 4.10 7.62 -8.83
CA TYR A 39 2.85 7.58 -8.06
C TYR A 39 2.56 8.98 -7.50
N HIS A 40 1.29 9.38 -7.57
CA HIS A 40 0.78 10.60 -6.96
C HIS A 40 -0.71 10.36 -6.61
N PRO A 41 -1.20 10.77 -5.43
CA PRO A 41 -2.57 10.47 -4.98
C PRO A 41 -3.66 11.02 -5.90
N ASP A 42 -3.43 12.19 -6.52
CA ASP A 42 -4.40 12.83 -7.43
C ASP A 42 -4.28 12.38 -8.90
N LEU A 43 -3.36 11.47 -9.22
CA LEU A 43 -3.15 10.98 -10.59
C LEU A 43 -3.45 9.49 -10.69
N SER A 44 -3.71 9.03 -11.92
CA SER A 44 -3.83 7.61 -12.22
C SER A 44 -2.52 6.85 -11.99
N VAL A 45 -2.61 5.61 -11.53
CA VAL A 45 -1.45 4.74 -11.30
C VAL A 45 -0.74 4.41 -12.62
N ALA A 46 0.53 4.80 -12.75
CA ALA A 46 1.32 4.59 -13.98
C ALA A 46 2.11 3.27 -14.01
N GLY A 47 2.72 2.86 -12.89
CA GLY A 47 3.47 1.59 -12.78
C GLY A 47 4.79 1.51 -13.56
N VAL A 48 5.37 2.63 -13.99
CA VAL A 48 6.56 2.66 -14.86
C VAL A 48 7.91 2.58 -14.11
N CYS A 49 8.02 3.16 -12.91
CA CYS A 49 9.33 3.30 -12.24
C CYS A 49 9.81 2.06 -11.49
N ARG A 50 8.90 1.14 -11.15
CA ARG A 50 9.17 -0.11 -10.41
C ARG A 50 9.91 0.04 -9.07
N MET A 51 10.13 1.25 -8.56
CA MET A 51 10.79 1.46 -7.25
C MET A 51 9.96 0.97 -6.07
N CYS A 52 8.63 0.94 -6.21
CA CYS A 52 7.72 0.46 -5.16
C CYS A 52 7.53 -1.07 -5.19
N MET A 53 8.46 -1.82 -5.78
CA MET A 53 8.41 -3.28 -5.81
C MET A 53 8.63 -3.82 -4.40
N VAL A 54 7.75 -4.73 -3.98
CA VAL A 54 7.79 -5.38 -2.67
C VAL A 54 7.69 -6.89 -2.87
N GLU A 55 8.21 -7.62 -1.90
CA GLU A 55 8.06 -9.08 -1.80
C GLU A 55 6.82 -9.41 -0.95
N ILE A 56 6.18 -10.53 -1.24
CA ILE A 56 4.97 -10.99 -0.54
C ILE A 56 5.21 -12.43 -0.09
N GLU A 57 4.87 -12.70 1.17
CA GLU A 57 4.91 -14.04 1.81
C GLU A 57 3.52 -14.48 2.27
#